data_AF-A0A838IVG9-F1
#
_entry.id   AF-A0A838IVG9-F1
#
_cell.length_a   1.000
_cell.length_b   1.000
_cell.length_c   1.000
_cell.angle_alpha   90.00
_cell.angle_beta   90.00
_cell.angle_gamma   90.00
#
_symmetry.space_group_name_H-M   'P 1'
#
loop_
_entity.id
_entity.type
_entity.pdbx_description
1 polymer ?
#
loop_
_entity_poly.entity_id
_entity_poly.type
_entity_poly.pdbx_seq_one_letter_code
_entity_poly.pdbx_strand_id
1 'polypeptide(L)'
;MTTPLPPRVHEWLAPRIVGVIALAFVLAACSPGLTLDTSVRFEVEVAPTISGAIYLVRVPASRPSGGIVVRTAGRSAFKIPPGHYPARGMCRVWRPERPPGRQDPPGRCSDLERRVPAQAYLVYG
;
A
#
# COMPACT_ATOMS: atom_id res chain seq x y z
N MET A 1 42.97 -53.21 55.95
CA MET A 1 43.27 -52.15 54.97
C MET A 1 42.03 -52.00 54.09
N THR A 2 41.19 -51.02 54.40
CA THR A 2 39.89 -50.79 53.75
C THR A 2 39.96 -49.46 53.02
N THR A 3 39.87 -49.51 51.70
CA THR A 3 39.91 -48.36 50.78
C THR A 3 38.58 -47.60 50.84
N PRO A 4 38.54 -46.27 51.02
CA PRO A 4 37.29 -45.53 50.92
C PRO A 4 36.91 -45.26 49.45
N LEU A 5 35.62 -45.41 49.16
CA LEU A 5 34.97 -45.09 47.87
C LEU A 5 34.98 -43.56 47.62
N PRO A 6 35.06 -43.07 46.36
CA PRO A 6 34.93 -41.64 46.09
C PRO A 6 33.48 -41.15 46.26
N PRO A 7 33.27 -39.90 46.70
CA PRO A 7 31.93 -39.32 46.79
C PRO A 7 31.33 -39.06 45.40
N ARG A 8 30.02 -39.31 45.31
CA ARG A 8 29.16 -38.94 44.17
C ARG A 8 29.23 -37.43 43.95
N VAL A 9 29.70 -37.01 42.78
CA VAL A 9 29.54 -35.64 42.29
C VAL A 9 28.07 -35.41 41.98
N HIS A 10 27.31 -34.93 42.97
CA HIS A 10 26.00 -34.36 42.71
C HIS A 10 26.20 -33.10 41.86
N GLU A 11 25.72 -33.17 40.63
CA GLU A 11 25.68 -32.07 39.67
C GLU A 11 24.94 -30.87 40.28
N TRP A 12 25.71 -29.89 40.76
CA TRP A 12 25.21 -28.56 41.08
C TRP A 12 25.06 -27.78 39.77
N LEU A 13 24.08 -28.15 38.96
CA LEU A 13 23.53 -27.26 37.94
C LEU A 13 22.80 -26.13 38.69
N ALA A 14 23.55 -25.05 38.89
CA ALA A 14 23.20 -23.92 39.72
C ALA A 14 21.77 -23.38 39.43
N PRO A 15 21.04 -22.91 40.46
CA PRO A 15 19.68 -22.34 40.33
C PRO A 15 19.60 -21.14 39.38
N ARG A 16 20.75 -20.59 38.97
CA ARG A 16 20.84 -19.51 37.98
C ARG A 16 20.44 -19.93 36.57
N ILE A 17 20.62 -21.20 36.19
CA ILE A 17 20.29 -21.68 34.84
C ILE A 17 18.77 -21.79 34.68
N VAL A 18 18.07 -22.28 35.72
CA VAL A 18 16.61 -22.37 35.74
C VAL A 18 15.96 -20.98 35.67
N GLY A 19 16.52 -20.01 36.40
CA GLY A 19 16.04 -18.61 36.34
C GLY A 19 16.16 -17.98 34.96
N VAL A 20 17.28 -18.22 34.26
CA VAL A 20 17.50 -17.72 32.90
C VAL A 20 16.56 -18.39 31.89
N ILE A 21 16.36 -19.71 31.98
CA ILE A 21 15.43 -20.44 31.09
C ILE A 21 13.99 -19.95 31.31
N ALA A 22 13.55 -19.84 32.57
CA ALA A 22 12.21 -19.34 32.87
C ALA A 22 12.00 -17.90 32.37
N LEU A 23 12.99 -17.02 32.56
CA LEU A 23 12.94 -15.65 32.04
C LEU A 23 12.88 -15.62 30.51
N ALA A 24 13.65 -16.47 29.82
CA ALA A 24 13.62 -16.56 28.36
C ALA A 24 12.26 -17.05 27.82
N PHE A 25 11.64 -18.04 28.47
CA PHE A 25 10.29 -18.50 28.11
C PHE A 25 9.23 -17.42 28.31
N VAL A 26 9.29 -16.67 29.42
CA VAL A 26 8.38 -15.54 29.69
C VAL A 26 8.56 -14.43 28.65
N LEU A 27 9.80 -14.08 28.30
CA LEU A 27 10.10 -13.07 27.27
C LEU A 27 9.64 -13.50 25.87
N ALA A 28 9.79 -14.79 25.52
CA ALA A 28 9.32 -15.33 24.24
C ALA A 28 7.78 -15.34 24.15
N ALA A 29 7.08 -15.69 25.24
CA ALA A 29 5.61 -15.69 25.29
C ALA A 29 5.01 -14.27 25.21
N CYS A 30 5.76 -13.25 25.62
CA CYS A 30 5.38 -11.85 25.48
C CYS A 30 5.87 -11.19 24.17
N SER A 31 6.46 -11.94 23.25
CA SER A 31 6.85 -11.42 21.95
C SER A 31 5.60 -11.30 21.07
N PRO A 32 5.10 -10.09 20.76
CA PRO A 32 3.98 -9.97 19.84
C PRO A 32 4.41 -10.52 18.48
N GLY A 33 3.71 -11.55 18.00
CA GLY A 33 3.86 -12.03 16.64
C GLY A 33 3.35 -10.96 15.68
N LEU A 34 4.26 -10.28 14.96
CA LEU A 34 3.89 -9.39 13.88
C LEU A 34 3.49 -10.24 12.67
N THR A 35 2.19 -10.29 12.38
CA THR A 35 1.71 -10.80 11.10
C THR A 35 1.69 -9.66 10.09
N LEU A 36 2.44 -9.80 8.99
CA LEU A 36 2.44 -8.84 7.90
C LEU A 36 1.28 -9.16 6.96
N ASP A 37 0.21 -8.37 7.03
CA ASP A 37 -0.88 -8.44 6.08
C ASP A 37 -0.40 -7.85 4.74
N THR A 38 -0.18 -8.70 3.75
CA THR A 38 0.28 -8.31 2.40
C THR A 38 -0.86 -7.87 1.49
N SER A 39 -2.10 -7.82 1.98
CA SER A 39 -3.29 -7.48 1.18
C SER A 39 -3.61 -5.98 1.13
N VAL A 40 -2.76 -5.14 1.74
CA VAL A 40 -2.99 -3.69 1.77
C VAL A 40 -2.94 -3.11 0.35
N ARG A 41 -4.12 -2.68 -0.13
CA ARG A 41 -4.24 -1.93 -1.38
C ARG A 41 -4.03 -0.45 -1.07
N PHE A 42 -2.84 0.05 -1.39
CA PHE A 42 -2.51 1.46 -1.16
C PHE A 42 -3.12 2.35 -2.24
N GLU A 43 -3.86 3.36 -1.79
CA GLU A 43 -4.34 4.45 -2.64
C GLU A 43 -3.27 5.55 -2.65
N VAL A 44 -2.99 6.09 -3.83
CA VAL A 44 -2.04 7.20 -3.97
C VAL A 44 -2.83 8.47 -4.24
N GLU A 45 -2.60 9.50 -3.44
CA GLU A 45 -3.16 10.82 -3.71
C GLU A 45 -2.32 11.58 -4.73
N VAL A 46 -2.97 12.19 -5.71
CA VAL A 46 -2.34 13.02 -6.74
C VAL A 46 -3.04 14.36 -6.88
N ALA A 47 -2.25 15.41 -7.10
CA ALA A 47 -2.75 16.72 -7.50
C ALA A 47 -2.70 16.83 -9.03
N PRO A 48 -3.76 17.30 -9.71
CA PRO A 48 -3.73 17.51 -11.14
C PRO A 48 -2.87 18.74 -11.51
N THR A 49 -2.29 18.70 -12.71
CA THR A 49 -1.63 19.86 -13.32
C THR A 49 -2.63 20.60 -14.21
N ILE A 50 -2.60 21.93 -14.23
CA ILE A 50 -3.46 22.74 -15.10
C ILE A 50 -2.70 23.04 -16.40
N SER A 51 -3.31 22.73 -17.55
CA SER A 51 -2.82 23.12 -18.88
C SER A 51 -3.93 23.83 -19.63
N GLY A 52 -3.82 25.15 -19.73
CA GLY A 52 -4.92 26.00 -20.20
C GLY A 52 -6.16 25.84 -19.31
N ALA A 53 -7.26 25.36 -19.91
CA ALA A 53 -8.53 25.11 -19.20
C ALA A 53 -8.70 23.65 -18.72
N ILE A 54 -7.70 22.79 -18.91
CA ILE A 54 -7.81 21.34 -18.67
C ILE A 54 -7.04 20.96 -17.39
N TYR A 55 -7.66 20.13 -16.56
CA TYR A 55 -6.99 19.43 -15.47
C TYR A 55 -6.39 18.11 -15.96
N LEU A 56 -5.07 18.00 -15.91
CA LEU A 56 -4.32 16.81 -16.32
C LEU A 56 -3.98 15.97 -15.09
N VAL A 57 -4.28 14.68 -15.16
CA VAL A 57 -3.90 13.68 -14.15
C VAL A 57 -2.99 12.67 -14.82
N ARG A 58 -1.83 12.37 -14.21
CA ARG A 58 -0.96 11.28 -14.69
C ARG A 58 -1.04 10.10 -13.74
N VAL A 59 -1.32 8.92 -14.28
CA VAL A 59 -1.24 7.67 -13.55
C VAL A 59 0.23 7.36 -13.26
N PRO A 60 0.63 7.14 -12.00
CA PRO A 60 2.00 6.77 -11.67
C PRO A 60 2.43 5.48 -12.37
N ALA A 61 3.71 5.38 -12.73
CA ALA A 61 4.25 4.20 -13.41
C ALA A 61 4.02 2.89 -12.64
N SER A 62 3.95 2.96 -11.30
CA SER A 62 3.65 1.85 -10.40
C SER A 62 2.24 1.30 -10.53
N ARG A 63 1.28 2.10 -11.07
CA ARG A 63 -0.13 1.73 -11.25
C ARG A 63 -0.73 1.09 -9.98
N PRO A 64 -0.94 1.88 -8.92
CA PRO A 64 -1.30 1.36 -7.60
C PRO A 64 -2.60 0.55 -7.64
N SER A 65 -2.58 -0.61 -6.98
CA SER A 65 -3.70 -1.56 -6.90
C SER A 65 -4.87 -1.08 -6.01
N GLY A 66 -4.67 -0.04 -5.20
CA GLY A 66 -5.75 0.59 -4.42
C GLY A 66 -6.55 1.63 -5.19
N GLY A 67 -5.97 2.24 -6.22
CA GLY A 67 -6.56 3.38 -6.89
C GLY A 67 -5.69 4.63 -6.76
N ILE A 68 -6.14 5.68 -7.43
CA ILE A 68 -5.59 7.02 -7.30
C ILE A 68 -6.70 7.95 -6.82
N VAL A 69 -6.44 8.71 -5.76
CA VAL A 69 -7.32 9.78 -5.29
C VAL A 69 -6.84 11.09 -5.89
N VAL A 70 -7.70 11.75 -6.65
CA VAL A 70 -7.39 13.05 -7.25
C VAL A 70 -8.01 14.13 -6.38
N ARG A 71 -7.16 15.03 -5.86
CA ARG A 71 -7.60 16.18 -5.06
C ARG A 71 -7.24 17.48 -5.76
N THR A 72 -8.24 18.31 -5.99
CA THR A 72 -8.11 19.61 -6.65
C THR A 72 -8.57 20.70 -5.70
N ALA A 73 -7.79 21.76 -5.51
CA ALA A 73 -8.18 22.87 -4.64
C ALA A 73 -9.53 23.46 -5.07
N GLY A 74 -10.46 23.63 -4.12
CA GLY A 74 -11.80 24.15 -4.37
C GLY A 74 -12.77 23.19 -5.06
N ARG A 75 -12.44 21.89 -5.19
CA ARG A 75 -13.36 20.85 -5.72
C ARG A 75 -13.37 19.63 -4.82
N SER A 76 -14.43 18.83 -4.91
CA SER A 76 -14.49 17.52 -4.24
C SER A 76 -13.44 16.57 -4.82
N ALA A 77 -12.75 15.85 -3.94
CA ALA A 77 -11.86 14.77 -4.33
C ALA A 77 -12.65 13.60 -4.92
N PHE A 78 -12.02 12.84 -5.81
CA PHE A 78 -12.61 11.62 -6.37
C PHE A 78 -11.55 10.54 -6.55
N LYS A 79 -12.00 9.29 -6.66
CA LYS A 79 -11.14 8.12 -6.82
C LYS A 79 -11.24 7.54 -8.23
N ILE A 80 -10.09 7.21 -8.81
CA ILE A 80 -9.97 6.39 -10.02
C ILE A 80 -9.53 4.98 -9.59
N PRO A 81 -10.38 3.96 -9.72
CA PRO A 81 -10.02 2.59 -9.39
C PRO A 81 -8.97 2.01 -10.37
N PRO A 82 -8.16 1.01 -9.94
CA PRO A 82 -7.06 0.46 -10.74
C PRO A 82 -7.47 -0.09 -12.10
N GLY A 83 -8.62 -0.77 -12.18
CA GLY A 83 -9.15 -1.31 -13.45
C GLY A 83 -9.65 -0.25 -14.43
N HIS A 84 -9.60 1.04 -14.06
CA HIS A 84 -10.12 2.14 -14.87
C HIS A 84 -9.02 3.05 -15.42
N TYR A 85 -7.75 2.76 -15.13
CA TYR A 85 -6.63 3.50 -15.71
C TYR A 85 -6.57 3.30 -17.23
N PRO A 86 -6.30 4.36 -18.01
CA PRO A 86 -5.90 4.18 -19.40
C PRO A 86 -4.63 3.31 -19.51
N ALA A 87 -4.44 2.67 -20.66
CA ALA A 87 -3.16 2.04 -20.99
C ALA A 87 -2.04 3.09 -21.11
N ARG A 88 -0.77 2.66 -21.01
CA ARG A 88 0.37 3.58 -21.13
C ARG A 88 0.35 4.23 -22.50
N GLY A 89 0.46 5.55 -22.56
CA GLY A 89 0.37 6.33 -23.80
C GLY A 89 -1.06 6.55 -24.33
N MET A 90 -2.07 6.04 -23.64
CA MET A 90 -3.48 6.38 -23.88
C MET A 90 -3.97 7.39 -22.85
N CYS A 91 -5.04 8.08 -23.21
CA CYS A 91 -5.72 9.01 -22.33
C CYS A 91 -7.17 8.59 -22.09
N ARG A 92 -7.76 9.11 -21.03
CA ARG A 92 -9.18 8.95 -20.72
C ARG A 92 -9.73 10.25 -20.17
N VAL A 93 -10.90 10.65 -20.64
CA VAL A 93 -11.65 11.74 -20.01
C VAL A 93 -12.36 11.17 -18.79
N TRP A 94 -12.04 11.69 -17.62
CA TRP A 94 -12.67 11.32 -16.36
C TRP A 94 -13.63 12.40 -15.89
N ARG A 95 -14.85 11.99 -15.60
CA ARG A 95 -15.96 12.86 -15.19
C ARG A 95 -16.37 12.52 -13.76
N PRO A 96 -16.00 13.32 -12.74
CA PRO A 96 -16.25 12.98 -11.33
C PRO A 96 -17.72 12.70 -11.00
N GLU A 97 -18.64 13.31 -11.76
CA GLU A 97 -20.09 13.12 -11.63
C GLU A 97 -20.60 11.76 -12.15
N ARG A 98 -19.78 11.03 -12.92
CA ARG A 98 -20.11 9.70 -13.43
C ARG A 98 -19.45 8.61 -12.58
N PRO A 99 -20.18 7.52 -12.27
CA PRO A 99 -19.57 6.37 -11.60
C PRO A 99 -18.51 5.71 -12.49
N PRO A 100 -17.49 5.02 -11.92
CA PRO A 100 -16.38 4.43 -12.67
C PRO A 100 -16.80 3.57 -13.86
N GLY A 101 -17.80 2.69 -13.68
CA GLY A 101 -18.29 1.79 -14.72
C GLY A 101 -19.09 2.45 -15.85
N ARG A 102 -19.37 3.76 -15.77
CA ARG A 102 -20.07 4.54 -16.82
C ARG A 102 -19.18 5.60 -17.47
N GLN A 103 -17.87 5.56 -17.20
CA GLN A 103 -16.91 6.44 -17.86
C GLN A 103 -16.73 6.02 -19.32
N ASP A 104 -16.49 7.00 -20.20
CA ASP A 104 -16.19 6.72 -21.61
C ASP A 104 -14.89 5.89 -21.71
N PRO A 105 -14.71 5.10 -22.78
CA PRO A 105 -13.50 4.32 -22.96
C PRO A 105 -12.26 5.23 -23.13
N PRO A 106 -11.06 4.73 -22.80
CA PRO A 106 -9.82 5.41 -23.14
C PRO A 106 -9.62 5.50 -24.66
N GLY A 107 -8.80 6.45 -25.10
CA GLY A 107 -8.47 6.67 -26.50
C GLY A 107 -7.14 7.41 -26.67
N ARG A 108 -6.83 7.79 -27.91
CA ARG A 108 -5.59 8.51 -28.23
C ARG A 108 -5.60 9.89 -27.55
N CYS A 109 -4.49 10.22 -26.88
CA CYS A 109 -4.34 11.50 -26.18
C CYS A 109 -4.56 12.70 -27.09
N SER A 110 -3.96 12.69 -28.29
CA SER A 110 -4.13 13.75 -29.29
C SER A 110 -5.59 14.07 -29.58
N ASP A 111 -6.47 13.06 -29.58
CA ASP A 111 -7.87 13.25 -29.93
C ASP A 111 -8.71 13.70 -28.74
N LEU A 112 -8.35 13.25 -27.53
CA LEU A 112 -9.06 13.58 -26.30
C LEU A 112 -8.67 14.94 -25.72
N GLU A 113 -7.41 15.37 -25.87
CA GLU A 113 -6.93 16.68 -25.43
C GLU A 113 -7.78 17.84 -25.99
N ARG A 114 -8.27 17.69 -27.23
CA ARG A 114 -9.11 18.69 -27.90
C ARG A 114 -10.59 18.65 -27.50
N ARG A 115 -11.02 17.65 -26.73
CA ARG A 115 -12.43 17.35 -26.45
C ARG A 115 -12.73 17.13 -24.97
N VAL A 116 -11.89 17.66 -24.08
CA VAL A 116 -12.13 17.55 -22.63
C VAL A 116 -13.25 18.52 -22.24
N PRO A 117 -14.40 18.03 -21.75
CA PRO A 117 -15.48 18.92 -21.32
C PRO A 117 -15.07 19.72 -20.09
N ALA A 118 -15.76 20.84 -19.87
CA ALA A 118 -15.63 21.58 -18.61
C ALA A 118 -15.90 20.65 -17.42
N GLN A 119 -15.15 20.87 -16.34
CA GLN A 119 -15.22 20.08 -15.09
C GLN A 119 -14.75 18.61 -15.20
N ALA A 120 -14.33 18.15 -16.37
CA ALA A 120 -13.69 16.86 -16.54
C ALA A 120 -12.16 16.96 -16.41
N TYR A 121 -11.53 15.80 -16.28
CA TYR A 121 -10.09 15.64 -16.16
C TYR A 121 -9.59 14.80 -17.33
N LEU A 122 -8.40 15.10 -17.83
CA LEU A 122 -7.71 14.24 -18.78
C LEU A 122 -6.69 13.38 -18.03
N VAL A 123 -6.96 12.08 -17.96
CA VAL A 123 -6.13 11.10 -17.27
C VAL A 123 -5.20 10.44 -18.28
N TYR A 124 -3.89 10.55 -18.07
CA TYR A 124 -2.83 9.91 -18.85
C TYR A 124 -2.41 8.61 -18.17
N GLY A 125 -2.35 7.52 -18.94
CA GLY A 125 -2.00 6.18 -18.45
C GLY A 125 -0.51 5.88 -18.44
#